data_AF-A0A812T1A3-F1
#
_entry.id   AF-A0A812T1A3-F1
#
_cell.length_a   1.000
_cell.length_b   1.000
_cell.length_c   1.000
_cell.angle_alpha   90.00
_cell.angle_beta   90.00
_cell.angle_gamma   90.00
#
_symmetry.space_group_name_H-M   'P 1'
#
loop_
_entity.id
_entity.type
_entity.pdbx_description
1 polymer ?
#
loop_
_entity_poly.entity_id
_entity_poly.type
_entity_poly.pdbx_seq_one_letter_code
_entity_poly.pdbx_strand_id
1 'polypeptide(L)'
;DMPETHEVRRSSSRPSLQPRQGTSRRFSALNRPSKADLSSNPVSLSATPVTTPSQKRFALHRFTEAQKDTFAKALGEIRAGRKSSCWMWFVIPTPPHVVHGVEKGSSVNRKFALRSDEEARAYLAYENDGVNLRQNYLAMMTAVRDQLKAGKSVPSLMGQFDAPKLASSVRLFERVTRGGDDQLHSVLQDIMACVASQA
;
A
#
# COMPACT_ATOMS: atom_id res chain seq x y z
N ASP A 1 35.82 39.79 -21.67
CA ASP A 1 35.06 40.85 -22.36
C ASP A 1 33.63 40.43 -22.64
N MET A 2 32.70 41.16 -22.04
CA MET A 2 31.29 41.24 -22.46
C MET A 2 31.18 42.23 -23.63
N PRO A 3 30.07 42.23 -24.37
CA PRO A 3 29.19 43.38 -24.18
C PRO A 3 27.70 43.06 -24.01
N GLU A 4 27.07 43.96 -23.28
CA GLU A 4 25.66 44.04 -22.89
C GLU A 4 24.69 44.48 -24.01
N THR A 5 23.41 44.47 -23.63
CA THR A 5 22.22 45.18 -24.16
C THR A 5 21.38 44.34 -25.15
N HIS A 6 20.06 44.19 -25.04
CA HIS A 6 19.02 45.11 -24.55
C HIS A 6 17.82 44.36 -23.93
N GLU A 7 17.27 44.93 -22.85
CA GLU A 7 15.91 44.71 -22.35
C GLU A 7 14.84 45.09 -23.40
N VAL A 8 13.77 44.29 -23.50
CA VAL A 8 12.43 44.80 -23.85
C VAL A 8 11.40 44.25 -22.87
N ARG A 9 10.98 45.13 -21.97
CA ARG A 9 9.79 45.05 -21.12
C ARG A 9 8.56 45.41 -21.96
N ARG A 10 7.53 44.56 -22.03
CA ARG A 10 6.14 45.01 -22.26
C ARG A 10 5.16 44.22 -21.42
N SER A 11 4.67 44.90 -20.38
CA SER A 11 3.43 44.66 -19.66
C SER A 11 2.22 44.88 -20.57
N SER A 12 1.14 44.13 -20.32
CA SER A 12 -0.29 44.54 -20.39
C SER A 12 -1.15 43.27 -20.32
N SER A 13 -1.73 42.94 -19.16
CA SER A 13 -3.07 43.37 -18.71
C SER A 13 -4.21 42.54 -19.33
N ARG A 14 -4.90 41.82 -18.44
CA ARG A 14 -6.15 41.05 -18.64
C ARG A 14 -7.25 41.90 -19.31
N PRO A 15 -8.29 41.22 -19.82
CA PRO A 15 -9.59 41.43 -19.18
C PRO A 15 -10.34 40.15 -18.84
N SER A 16 -10.92 40.21 -17.63
CA SER A 16 -11.96 39.37 -17.06
C SER A 16 -13.31 39.55 -17.77
N LEU A 17 -13.98 38.44 -18.12
CA LEU A 17 -15.40 38.42 -18.46
C LEU A 17 -16.07 37.17 -17.85
N GLN A 18 -16.84 37.40 -16.80
CA GLN A 18 -18.07 36.68 -16.42
C GLN A 18 -19.16 37.77 -16.24
N PRO A 19 -20.47 37.46 -16.10
CA PRO A 19 -21.19 36.19 -16.26
C PRO A 19 -22.38 36.32 -17.25
N ARG A 20 -23.01 35.21 -17.65
CA ARG A 20 -24.35 35.24 -18.25
C ARG A 20 -25.30 34.34 -17.46
N GLN A 21 -26.33 34.98 -16.92
CA GLN A 21 -27.51 34.36 -16.33
C GLN A 21 -28.48 33.90 -17.42
N GLY A 22 -29.12 32.76 -17.19
CA GLY A 22 -30.18 32.20 -18.03
C GLY A 22 -31.28 31.59 -17.16
N THR A 23 -32.29 32.41 -16.88
CA THR A 23 -33.73 32.11 -16.81
C THR A 23 -34.22 30.73 -16.31
N SER A 24 -34.73 30.73 -15.08
CA SER A 24 -36.14 30.45 -14.72
C SER A 24 -36.89 29.32 -15.45
N ARG A 25 -37.13 28.21 -14.74
CA ARG A 25 -38.41 27.48 -14.82
C ARG A 25 -38.86 27.06 -13.42
N ARG A 26 -39.99 27.65 -13.01
CA ARG A 26 -40.86 27.20 -11.93
C ARG A 26 -41.44 25.83 -12.28
N PHE A 27 -41.49 24.91 -11.32
CA PHE A 27 -42.63 24.01 -11.16
C PHE A 27 -42.92 23.87 -9.66
N SER A 28 -44.09 24.35 -9.29
CA SER A 28 -44.72 24.17 -7.99
C SER A 28 -45.38 22.79 -7.96
N ALA A 29 -45.20 22.03 -6.88
CA ALA A 29 -46.27 21.23 -6.30
C ALA A 29 -45.83 20.76 -4.90
N LEU A 30 -46.62 21.17 -3.92
CA LEU A 30 -46.61 20.66 -2.56
C LEU A 30 -46.80 19.14 -2.57
N ASN A 31 -46.03 18.42 -1.76
CA ASN A 31 -46.53 17.17 -1.21
C ASN A 31 -46.16 17.02 0.27
N ARG A 32 -47.20 16.79 1.05
CA ARG A 32 -47.25 16.66 2.51
C ARG A 32 -46.89 15.21 2.89
N PRO A 33 -46.21 14.94 4.01
CA PRO A 33 -45.83 13.57 4.37
C PRO A 33 -47.02 12.81 4.94
N SER A 34 -47.27 11.60 4.43
CA SER A 34 -48.16 10.61 5.05
C SER A 34 -47.37 9.76 6.04
N LYS A 35 -48.01 9.49 7.20
CA LYS A 35 -47.52 8.64 8.28
C LYS A 35 -47.53 7.15 7.87
N ALA A 36 -46.71 6.40 8.61
CA ALA A 36 -46.66 4.95 8.77
C ALA A 36 -45.95 4.18 7.65
N ASP A 37 -44.69 3.82 7.90
CA ASP A 37 -44.41 2.40 8.16
C ASP A 37 -43.19 2.25 9.08
N LEU A 38 -43.40 1.61 10.22
CA LEU A 38 -42.36 1.26 11.19
C LEU A 38 -41.70 -0.04 10.72
N SER A 39 -40.75 0.07 9.79
CA SER A 39 -39.78 -1.00 9.54
C SER A 39 -38.50 -0.68 10.31
N SER A 40 -38.40 -1.25 11.50
CA SER A 40 -37.23 -1.23 12.36
C SER A 40 -36.02 -1.83 11.63
N ASN A 41 -35.24 -1.01 10.94
CA ASN A 41 -33.88 -1.38 10.56
C ASN A 41 -32.99 -1.26 11.81
N PRO A 42 -32.40 -2.36 12.32
CA PRO A 42 -31.35 -2.21 13.30
C PRO A 42 -30.15 -1.54 12.60
N VAL A 43 -29.80 -0.36 13.10
CA VAL A 43 -28.54 0.32 12.80
C VAL A 43 -27.43 -0.68 13.09
N SER A 44 -26.78 -1.18 12.04
CA SER A 44 -25.62 -2.06 12.14
C SER A 44 -24.47 -1.28 12.76
N LEU A 45 -24.37 -1.35 14.09
CA LEU A 45 -23.19 -0.92 14.82
C LEU A 45 -21.98 -1.64 14.23
N SER A 46 -21.02 -0.83 13.78
CA SER A 46 -19.66 -1.18 13.36
C SER A 46 -19.21 -2.54 13.89
N ALA A 47 -19.11 -3.52 12.99
CA ALA A 47 -18.38 -4.75 13.26
C ALA A 47 -16.91 -4.35 13.45
N THR A 48 -16.45 -4.27 14.70
CA THR A 48 -15.02 -4.31 14.97
C THR A 48 -14.51 -5.63 14.39
N PRO A 49 -13.43 -5.62 13.58
CA PRO A 49 -12.87 -6.87 13.09
C PRO A 49 -12.47 -7.71 14.31
N VAL A 50 -13.14 -8.84 14.49
CA VAL A 50 -12.84 -9.78 15.57
C VAL A 50 -11.46 -10.34 15.30
N THR A 51 -10.46 -9.74 15.95
CA THR A 51 -9.09 -10.25 15.92
C THR A 51 -9.10 -11.65 16.53
N THR A 52 -8.68 -12.64 15.75
CA THR A 52 -8.63 -14.04 16.22
C THR A 52 -7.58 -14.16 17.35
N PRO A 53 -7.74 -15.06 18.33
CA PRO A 53 -6.76 -15.25 19.40
C PRO A 53 -5.31 -15.44 18.91
N SER A 54 -5.12 -16.12 17.77
CA SER A 54 -3.82 -16.27 17.11
C SER A 54 -3.22 -14.94 16.65
N GLN A 55 -4.02 -14.04 16.06
CA GLN A 55 -3.57 -12.72 15.62
C GLN A 55 -3.23 -11.80 16.80
N LYS A 56 -4.00 -11.88 17.90
CA LYS A 56 -3.72 -11.14 19.13
C LYS A 56 -2.40 -11.59 19.76
N ARG A 57 -2.11 -12.89 19.75
CA ARG A 57 -0.84 -13.47 20.23
C ARG A 57 0.38 -12.89 19.51
N PHE A 58 0.27 -12.62 18.20
CA PHE A 58 1.37 -12.09 17.40
C PHE A 58 1.50 -10.57 17.42
N ALA A 59 0.62 -9.82 18.11
CA ALA A 59 0.66 -8.36 18.18
C ALA A 59 0.74 -7.69 16.78
N LEU A 60 -0.11 -8.11 15.84
CA LEU A 60 -0.07 -7.67 14.43
C LEU A 60 -0.52 -6.22 14.21
N HIS A 61 -1.18 -5.59 15.20
CA HIS A 61 -1.54 -4.16 15.17
C HIS A 61 -0.34 -3.26 14.85
N ARG A 62 0.89 -3.67 15.21
CA ARG A 62 2.11 -2.92 14.88
C ARG A 62 2.26 -2.63 13.39
N PHE A 63 1.78 -3.53 12.53
CA PHE A 63 1.85 -3.38 11.07
C PHE A 63 0.76 -2.44 10.55
N THR A 64 -0.48 -2.59 11.02
CA THR A 64 -1.59 -1.72 10.59
C THR A 64 -1.35 -0.28 11.01
N GLU A 65 -0.87 -0.07 12.24
CA GLU A 65 -0.49 1.26 12.75
C GLU A 65 0.60 1.91 11.90
N ALA A 66 1.64 1.14 11.51
CA ALA A 66 2.71 1.68 10.68
C ALA A 66 2.28 1.97 9.24
N GLN A 67 1.33 1.19 8.71
CA GLN A 67 0.85 1.32 7.32
C GLN A 67 -0.21 2.40 7.13
N LYS A 68 -0.97 2.74 8.18
CA LYS A 68 -2.16 3.63 8.14
C LYS A 68 -1.95 4.88 7.28
N ASP A 69 -0.86 5.60 7.51
CA ASP A 69 -0.57 6.87 6.80
C ASP A 69 0.58 6.75 5.79
N THR A 70 1.23 5.59 5.69
CA THR A 70 2.45 5.42 4.88
C THR A 70 2.25 4.57 3.63
N PHE A 71 1.24 3.68 3.64
CA PHE A 71 1.07 2.69 2.58
C PHE A 71 0.79 3.33 1.22
N ALA A 72 -0.09 4.34 1.17
CA ALA A 72 -0.42 5.03 -0.08
C ALA A 72 0.81 5.66 -0.74
N LYS A 73 1.68 6.28 0.07
CA LYS A 73 2.96 6.84 -0.40
C LYS A 73 3.91 5.74 -0.88
N ALA A 74 4.08 4.68 -0.09
CA ALA A 74 4.95 3.54 -0.45
C ALA A 74 4.54 2.91 -1.79
N LEU A 75 3.24 2.68 -1.99
CA LEU A 75 2.70 2.14 -3.22
C LEU A 75 2.92 3.08 -4.41
N GLY A 76 2.77 4.40 -4.20
CA GLY A 76 3.08 5.42 -5.20
C GLY A 76 4.56 5.40 -5.63
N GLU A 77 5.48 5.26 -4.69
CA GLU A 77 6.93 5.17 -4.97
C GLU A 77 7.27 3.96 -5.86
N ILE A 78 6.71 2.79 -5.54
CA ILE A 78 6.95 1.58 -6.35
C ILE A 78 6.30 1.69 -7.73
N ARG A 79 5.10 2.26 -7.83
CA ARG A 79 4.47 2.56 -9.13
C ARG A 79 5.28 3.56 -9.96
N ALA A 80 5.97 4.50 -9.32
CA ALA A 80 6.92 5.41 -9.97
C ALA A 80 8.26 4.74 -10.31
N GLY A 81 8.46 3.47 -9.94
CA GLY A 81 9.62 2.66 -10.32
C GLY A 81 10.84 2.84 -9.42
N ARG A 82 10.70 3.49 -8.24
CA ARG A 82 11.80 3.59 -7.28
C ARG A 82 11.31 3.88 -5.85
N LYS A 83 11.69 3.02 -4.91
CA LYS A 83 11.58 3.26 -3.48
C LYS A 83 12.44 4.46 -3.05
N SER A 84 11.87 5.36 -2.25
CA SER A 84 12.57 6.56 -1.76
C SER A 84 12.38 6.85 -0.27
N SER A 85 11.47 6.17 0.44
CA SER A 85 11.28 6.36 1.88
C SER A 85 11.32 5.08 2.73
N CYS A 86 11.28 5.25 4.04
CA CYS A 86 11.59 4.23 5.05
C CYS A 86 10.37 3.39 5.45
N TRP A 87 9.88 2.52 4.55
CA TRP A 87 8.70 1.67 4.81
C TRP A 87 8.92 0.16 4.65
N MET A 88 10.14 -0.26 4.26
CA MET A 88 10.41 -1.64 3.83
C MET A 88 9.93 -2.69 4.84
N TRP A 89 10.21 -2.48 6.12
CA TRP A 89 10.02 -3.49 7.17
C TRP A 89 8.57 -3.86 7.44
N PHE A 90 7.67 -2.88 7.37
CA PHE A 90 6.28 -3.07 7.76
C PHE A 90 5.33 -3.21 6.56
N VAL A 91 5.73 -2.78 5.36
CA VAL A 91 4.97 -3.04 4.13
C VAL A 91 5.43 -4.34 3.44
N ILE A 92 6.73 -4.65 3.46
CA ILE A 92 7.32 -5.87 2.90
C ILE A 92 8.09 -6.60 4.02
N PRO A 93 7.39 -7.19 5.01
CA PRO A 93 8.04 -7.83 6.14
C PRO A 93 8.82 -9.08 5.73
N THR A 94 9.88 -9.36 6.48
CA THR A 94 10.79 -10.49 6.25
C THR A 94 10.90 -11.38 7.49
N PRO A 95 11.38 -12.62 7.35
CA PRO A 95 11.90 -13.37 8.49
C PRO A 95 13.05 -12.63 9.20
N PRO A 96 13.38 -13.00 10.45
CA PRO A 96 14.59 -12.54 11.12
C PRO A 96 15.84 -12.89 10.32
N HIS A 97 16.80 -11.97 10.25
CA HIS A 97 18.11 -12.24 9.66
C HIS A 97 19.05 -12.74 10.77
N VAL A 98 19.33 -14.05 10.80
CA VAL A 98 20.17 -14.67 11.84
C VAL A 98 21.52 -15.09 11.27
N VAL A 99 22.60 -14.66 11.91
CA VAL A 99 23.97 -15.01 11.54
C VAL A 99 24.70 -15.49 12.79
N HIS A 100 25.21 -16.73 12.76
CA HIS A 100 25.83 -17.41 13.92
C HIS A 100 24.94 -17.41 15.18
N GLY A 101 23.64 -17.68 15.01
CA GLY A 101 22.67 -17.70 16.12
C GLY A 101 22.28 -16.32 16.66
N VAL A 102 22.82 -15.22 16.11
CA VAL A 102 22.51 -13.85 16.54
C VAL A 102 21.66 -13.14 15.49
N GLU A 103 20.51 -12.61 15.91
CA GLU A 103 19.66 -11.77 15.05
C GLU A 103 20.36 -10.44 14.72
N LYS A 104 20.52 -10.16 13.42
CA LYS A 104 21.17 -8.98 12.87
C LYS A 104 20.15 -7.94 12.41
N GLY A 105 20.59 -6.69 12.32
CA GLY A 105 19.79 -5.56 11.84
C GLY A 105 19.40 -4.57 12.93
N SER A 106 18.68 -3.53 12.55
CA SER A 106 18.23 -2.48 13.46
C SER A 106 17.13 -2.96 14.43
N SER A 107 16.83 -2.17 15.45
CA SER A 107 15.66 -2.40 16.32
C SER A 107 14.36 -2.48 15.51
N VAL A 108 14.23 -1.68 14.44
CA VAL A 108 13.08 -1.69 13.53
C VAL A 108 13.00 -3.00 12.73
N ASN A 109 14.13 -3.54 12.26
CA ASN A 109 14.15 -4.87 11.62
C ASN A 109 13.57 -5.93 12.57
N ARG A 110 14.03 -5.95 13.82
CA ARG A 110 13.61 -6.96 14.81
C ARG A 110 12.14 -6.80 15.22
N LYS A 111 11.64 -5.55 15.30
CA LYS A 111 10.25 -5.23 15.64
C LYS A 111 9.27 -5.77 14.59
N PHE A 112 9.62 -5.71 13.31
CA PHE A 112 8.73 -6.07 12.21
C PHE A 112 9.04 -7.41 11.54
N ALA A 113 10.00 -8.17 12.07
CA ALA A 113 10.26 -9.52 11.59
C ALA A 113 9.08 -10.45 11.89
N LEU A 114 8.77 -11.33 10.93
CA LEU A 114 7.80 -12.41 11.08
C LEU A 114 8.54 -13.68 11.47
N ARG A 115 8.29 -14.18 12.68
CA ARG A 115 9.12 -15.20 13.34
C ARG A 115 8.69 -16.64 13.03
N SER A 116 7.52 -16.83 12.43
CA SER A 116 7.04 -18.15 12.00
C SER A 116 6.11 -18.07 10.79
N ASP A 117 5.92 -19.21 10.13
CA ASP A 117 4.93 -19.34 9.06
C ASP A 117 3.50 -19.12 9.58
N GLU A 118 3.22 -19.48 10.84
CA GLU A 118 1.94 -19.19 11.51
C GLU A 118 1.72 -17.68 11.65
N GLU A 119 2.75 -16.93 12.07
CA GLU A 119 2.69 -15.47 12.18
C GLU A 119 2.50 -14.82 10.79
N ALA A 120 3.17 -15.33 9.76
CA ALA A 120 3.02 -14.83 8.40
C ALA A 120 1.60 -15.08 7.83
N ARG A 121 1.00 -16.24 8.11
CA ARG A 121 -0.41 -16.50 7.76
C ARG A 121 -1.35 -15.59 8.55
N ALA A 122 -1.10 -15.40 9.84
CA ALA A 122 -1.88 -14.51 10.67
C ALA A 122 -1.78 -13.05 10.19
N TYR A 123 -0.59 -12.61 9.73
CA TYR A 123 -0.38 -11.31 9.09
C TYR A 123 -1.28 -11.12 7.88
N LEU A 124 -1.35 -12.11 6.96
CA LEU A 124 -2.24 -12.02 5.79
C LEU A 124 -3.73 -12.02 6.17
N ALA A 125 -4.10 -12.68 7.26
CA ALA A 125 -5.49 -12.68 7.72
C ALA A 125 -5.88 -11.43 8.52
N TYR A 126 -4.95 -10.52 8.82
CA TYR A 126 -5.16 -9.46 9.79
C TYR A 126 -5.64 -8.15 9.15
N GLU A 127 -6.71 -7.61 9.73
CA GLU A 127 -7.30 -6.33 9.38
C GLU A 127 -7.64 -5.58 10.67
N ASN A 128 -7.27 -4.30 10.74
CA ASN A 128 -7.60 -3.44 11.87
C ASN A 128 -7.61 -1.97 11.43
N ASP A 129 -8.52 -1.18 12.00
CA ASP A 129 -8.65 0.27 11.76
C ASP A 129 -8.65 0.68 10.27
N GLY A 130 -9.35 -0.09 9.44
CA GLY A 130 -9.46 0.14 8.00
C GLY A 130 -8.23 -0.26 7.18
N VAL A 131 -7.24 -0.91 7.80
CA VAL A 131 -6.04 -1.41 7.13
C VAL A 131 -6.12 -2.93 7.02
N ASN A 132 -6.21 -3.44 5.79
CA ASN A 132 -6.15 -4.87 5.48
C ASN A 132 -4.74 -5.24 4.98
N LEU A 133 -4.01 -6.02 5.77
CA LEU A 133 -2.59 -6.30 5.49
C LEU A 133 -2.39 -7.18 4.25
N ARG A 134 -3.27 -8.17 3.99
CA ARG A 134 -3.20 -8.96 2.75
C ARG A 134 -3.44 -8.09 1.53
N GLN A 135 -4.48 -7.25 1.53
CA GLN A 135 -4.78 -6.40 0.38
C GLN A 135 -3.64 -5.43 0.09
N ASN A 136 -3.05 -4.84 1.13
CA ASN A 136 -1.90 -3.95 0.99
C ASN A 136 -0.67 -4.71 0.45
N TYR A 137 -0.37 -5.88 1.00
CA TYR A 137 0.75 -6.71 0.54
C TYR A 137 0.57 -7.14 -0.92
N LEU A 138 -0.64 -7.60 -1.29
CA LEU A 138 -0.98 -7.97 -2.66
C LEU A 138 -0.82 -6.80 -3.64
N ALA A 139 -1.34 -5.61 -3.29
CA ALA A 139 -1.22 -4.42 -4.11
C ALA A 139 0.26 -4.01 -4.29
N MET A 140 1.06 -4.10 -3.23
CA MET A 140 2.49 -3.84 -3.28
C MET A 140 3.22 -4.84 -4.18
N MET A 141 2.99 -6.14 -4.01
CA MET A 141 3.63 -7.18 -4.83
C MET A 141 3.21 -7.08 -6.30
N THR A 142 1.95 -6.74 -6.58
CA THR A 142 1.48 -6.48 -7.95
C THR A 142 2.26 -5.34 -8.58
N ALA A 143 2.41 -4.21 -7.88
CA ALA A 143 3.18 -3.07 -8.39
C ALA A 143 4.66 -3.41 -8.61
N VAL A 144 5.27 -4.21 -7.72
CA VAL A 144 6.64 -4.71 -7.88
C VAL A 144 6.75 -5.57 -9.14
N ARG A 145 5.87 -6.58 -9.28
CA ARG A 145 5.84 -7.47 -10.45
C ARG A 145 5.75 -6.68 -11.75
N ASP A 146 4.86 -5.70 -11.81
CA ASP A 146 4.64 -4.91 -13.03
C ASP A 146 5.89 -4.11 -13.41
N GLN A 147 6.61 -3.53 -12.44
CA GLN A 147 7.90 -2.88 -12.69
C GLN A 147 8.98 -3.87 -13.18
N LEU A 148 9.05 -5.06 -12.60
CA LEU A 148 10.01 -6.09 -13.04
C LEU A 148 9.71 -6.57 -14.46
N LYS A 149 8.43 -6.79 -14.79
CA LYS A 149 7.99 -7.12 -16.16
C LYS A 149 8.26 -5.99 -17.16
N ALA A 150 8.27 -4.74 -16.71
CA ALA A 150 8.69 -3.59 -17.50
C ALA A 150 10.23 -3.43 -17.62
N GLY A 151 11.01 -4.40 -17.12
CA GLY A 151 12.48 -4.44 -17.26
C GLY A 151 13.25 -3.73 -16.15
N LYS A 152 12.60 -3.27 -15.07
CA LYS A 152 13.34 -2.76 -13.91
C LYS A 152 14.03 -3.90 -13.18
N SER A 153 15.29 -3.68 -12.79
CA SER A 153 15.98 -4.59 -11.88
C SER A 153 15.53 -4.37 -10.43
N VAL A 154 15.60 -5.41 -9.60
CA VAL A 154 15.29 -5.28 -8.16
C VAL A 154 16.16 -4.21 -7.47
N PRO A 155 17.50 -4.14 -7.68
CA PRO A 155 18.30 -3.09 -7.05
C PRO A 155 17.96 -1.68 -7.51
N SER A 156 17.53 -1.49 -8.78
CA SER A 156 17.05 -0.19 -9.26
C SER A 156 15.70 0.20 -8.64
N LEU A 157 14.81 -0.76 -8.40
CA LEU A 157 13.49 -0.52 -7.82
C LEU A 157 13.53 -0.33 -6.30
N MET A 158 14.22 -1.20 -5.58
CA MET A 158 14.24 -1.25 -4.11
C MET A 158 15.46 -0.55 -3.49
N GLY A 159 16.54 -0.39 -4.25
CA GLY A 159 17.84 -0.02 -3.71
C GLY A 159 18.64 -1.25 -3.24
N GLN A 160 19.97 -1.10 -3.19
CA GLN A 160 20.91 -2.19 -2.92
C GLN A 160 20.67 -2.90 -1.58
N PHE A 161 20.34 -2.15 -0.53
CA PHE A 161 20.16 -2.71 0.81
C PHE A 161 18.82 -3.41 1.03
N ASP A 162 17.78 -3.02 0.28
CA ASP A 162 16.44 -3.58 0.43
C ASP A 162 16.14 -4.67 -0.62
N ALA A 163 16.92 -4.77 -1.71
CA ALA A 163 16.78 -5.81 -2.71
C ALA A 163 16.79 -7.25 -2.12
N PRO A 164 17.73 -7.63 -1.21
CA PRO A 164 17.70 -8.95 -0.57
C PRO A 164 16.47 -9.17 0.33
N LYS A 165 15.91 -8.09 0.90
CA LYS A 165 14.72 -8.16 1.75
C LYS A 165 13.47 -8.48 0.93
N LEU A 166 13.34 -7.93 -0.28
CA LEU A 166 12.24 -8.30 -1.19
C LEU A 166 12.26 -9.80 -1.46
N ALA A 167 13.40 -10.35 -1.88
CA ALA A 167 13.53 -11.78 -2.16
C ALA A 167 13.20 -12.65 -0.93
N SER A 168 13.62 -12.21 0.26
CA SER A 168 13.33 -12.91 1.52
C SER A 168 11.84 -12.89 1.86
N SER A 169 11.17 -11.75 1.67
CA SER A 169 9.73 -11.61 1.89
C SER A 169 8.94 -12.47 0.90
N VAL A 170 9.25 -12.37 -0.40
CA VAL A 170 8.56 -13.11 -1.46
C VAL A 170 8.65 -14.61 -1.23
N ARG A 171 9.81 -15.15 -0.85
CA ARG A 171 9.97 -16.58 -0.53
C ARG A 171 9.19 -17.02 0.71
N LEU A 172 9.09 -16.16 1.73
CA LEU A 172 8.28 -16.44 2.92
C LEU A 172 6.80 -16.53 2.52
N PHE A 173 6.30 -15.50 1.85
CA PHE A 173 4.89 -15.42 1.53
C PHE A 173 4.46 -16.40 0.43
N GLU A 174 5.34 -16.72 -0.51
CA GLU A 174 5.09 -17.77 -1.51
C GLU A 174 4.87 -19.11 -0.82
N ARG A 175 5.74 -19.47 0.13
CA ARG A 175 5.63 -20.72 0.89
C ARG A 175 4.32 -20.80 1.69
N VAL A 176 3.94 -19.73 2.40
CA VAL A 176 2.74 -19.76 3.25
C VAL A 176 1.43 -19.59 2.50
N THR A 177 1.46 -19.18 1.22
CA THR A 177 0.24 -19.03 0.39
C THR A 177 -0.10 -20.27 -0.43
N ARG A 178 0.80 -21.26 -0.51
CA ARG A 178 0.57 -22.55 -1.18
C ARG A 178 -0.73 -23.21 -0.70
N GLY A 179 -1.64 -23.49 -1.64
CA GLY A 179 -2.88 -24.21 -1.39
C GLY A 179 -3.93 -23.44 -0.58
N GLY A 180 -3.82 -22.11 -0.48
CA GLY A 180 -4.79 -21.31 0.28
C GLY A 180 -5.06 -19.89 -0.24
N ASP A 181 -4.08 -19.21 -0.85
CA ASP A 181 -4.26 -17.87 -1.43
C ASP A 181 -3.68 -17.80 -2.84
N ASP A 182 -4.40 -18.40 -3.79
CA ASP A 182 -3.93 -18.60 -5.17
C ASP A 182 -3.59 -17.28 -5.89
N GLN A 183 -4.35 -16.23 -5.61
CA GLN A 183 -4.13 -14.92 -6.22
C GLN A 183 -2.79 -14.33 -5.79
N LEU A 184 -2.53 -14.26 -4.48
CA LEU A 184 -1.25 -13.75 -3.99
C LEU A 184 -0.11 -14.69 -4.37
N HIS A 185 -0.32 -16.00 -4.27
CA HIS A 185 0.66 -17.01 -4.64
C HIS A 185 1.15 -16.83 -6.09
N SER A 186 0.23 -16.67 -7.04
CA SER A 186 0.56 -16.46 -8.45
C SER A 186 1.40 -15.20 -8.68
N VAL A 187 1.08 -14.09 -8.01
CA VAL A 187 1.88 -12.85 -8.10
C VAL A 187 3.30 -13.05 -7.59
N LEU A 188 3.46 -13.80 -6.49
CA LEU A 188 4.76 -14.08 -5.90
C LEU A 188 5.62 -15.00 -6.79
N GLN A 189 5.00 -15.99 -7.43
CA GLN A 189 5.66 -16.84 -8.43
C GLN A 189 6.15 -16.02 -9.62
N ASP A 190 5.33 -15.11 -10.15
CA ASP A 190 5.73 -14.21 -11.23
C ASP A 190 6.95 -13.35 -10.84
N ILE A 191 6.98 -12.83 -9.62
CA ILE A 191 8.13 -12.05 -9.12
C ILE A 191 9.37 -12.94 -9.05
N MET A 192 9.26 -14.16 -8.48
CA MET A 192 10.39 -15.08 -8.39
C MET A 192 10.96 -15.44 -9.77
N ALA A 193 10.09 -15.66 -10.77
CA ALA A 193 10.50 -15.92 -12.15
C ALA A 193 11.21 -14.70 -12.76
N CYS A 194 10.68 -13.49 -12.57
CA CYS A 194 11.32 -12.26 -13.04
C CYS A 194 12.72 -12.09 -12.41
N VAL A 195 12.85 -12.29 -11.10
CA VAL A 195 14.13 -12.18 -10.39
C VAL A 195 15.14 -13.22 -10.88
N ALA A 196 14.70 -14.46 -11.15
CA ALA A 196 15.58 -15.51 -11.68
C ALA A 196 16.09 -15.18 -13.09
N SER A 197 15.29 -14.50 -13.92
CA SER A 197 15.69 -14.09 -15.27
C SER A 197 16.68 -12.90 -15.31
N GLN A 198 16.89 -12.22 -14.18
CA GLN A 198 17.80 -11.08 -14.05
C GLN A 198 19.18 -11.46 -13.49
N ALA A 199 19.34 -12.70 -13.01
CA ALA A 199 20.60 -13.25 -12.48
C ALA A 199 21.44 -13.88 -13.59
#